data_AF-A0A3P3R7S6-F1
#
_entry.id   AF-A0A3P3R7S6-F1
#
_cell.length_a   1.000
_cell.length_b   1.000
_cell.length_c   1.000
_cell.angle_alpha   90.00
_cell.angle_beta   90.00
_cell.angle_gamma   90.00
#
_symmetry.space_group_name_H-M   'P 1'
#
loop_
_entity.id
_entity.type
_entity.pdbx_description
1 polymer ?
#
loop_
_entity_poly.entity_id
_entity_poly.type
_entity_poly.pdbx_seq_one_letter_code
_entity_poly.pdbx_strand_id
1 'polypeptide(L)'
;MQQVSSEYIRTQNFIREVRKGREQRAVAEFCEIPQSKTRSILKRAETNDGIPLGTDQWRLERATVEVVRRRLPRLLNKIPNRLEDQ
;
A
#
# COMPACT_ATOMS: atom_id res chain seq x y z
N MET A 1 -8.97 -21.68 19.85
CA MET A 1 -8.87 -20.50 18.97
C MET A 1 -7.86 -19.54 19.58
N GLN A 2 -6.78 -19.19 18.87
CA GLN A 2 -5.85 -18.17 19.36
C GLN A 2 -6.54 -16.81 19.32
N GLN A 3 -6.69 -16.17 20.48
CA GLN A 3 -7.26 -14.83 20.55
C GLN A 3 -6.24 -13.84 19.98
N VAL A 4 -6.58 -13.25 18.83
CA VAL A 4 -5.73 -12.24 18.21
C VAL A 4 -5.80 -10.97 19.05
N SER A 5 -4.65 -10.51 19.54
CA SER A 5 -4.57 -9.28 20.34
C SER A 5 -5.10 -8.07 19.56
N SER A 6 -5.82 -7.19 20.24
CA SER A 6 -6.28 -5.92 19.68
C SER A 6 -5.12 -5.02 19.22
N GLU A 7 -3.94 -5.15 19.84
CA GLU A 7 -2.72 -4.47 19.41
C GLU A 7 -2.23 -4.98 18.05
N TYR A 8 -2.33 -6.30 17.82
CA TYR A 8 -1.98 -6.89 16.54
C TYR A 8 -2.90 -6.38 15.43
N ILE A 9 -4.22 -6.37 15.65
CA ILE A 9 -5.21 -5.89 14.67
C ILE A 9 -4.95 -4.42 14.30
N ARG A 10 -4.71 -3.57 15.30
CA ARG A 10 -4.37 -2.15 15.09
C ARG A 10 -3.07 -1.99 14.29
N THR A 11 -2.06 -2.77 14.61
CA THR A 11 -0.77 -2.76 13.89
C THR A 11 -0.94 -3.19 12.43
N GLN A 12 -1.71 -4.25 12.17
CA GLN A 12 -1.98 -4.71 10.80
C GLN A 12 -2.81 -3.69 10.00
N ASN A 13 -3.81 -3.07 10.63
CA ASN A 13 -4.59 -1.99 10.01
C ASN A 13 -3.71 -0.79 9.67
N PHE A 14 -2.82 -0.39 10.58
CA PHE A 14 -1.85 0.68 10.34
C PHE A 14 -0.96 0.36 9.13
N ILE A 15 -0.35 -0.82 9.09
CA ILE A 15 0.50 -1.27 7.97
C ILE A 15 -0.29 -1.25 6.66
N ARG A 16 -1.53 -1.76 6.66
CA ARG A 16 -2.39 -1.81 5.46
C ARG A 16 -2.70 -0.42 4.92
N GLU A 17 -3.04 0.55 5.77
CA GLU A 17 -3.38 1.90 5.32
C GLU A 17 -2.15 2.69 4.88
N VAL A 18 -1.00 2.51 5.55
CA VAL A 18 0.28 3.03 5.04
C VAL A 18 0.58 2.40 3.67
N ARG A 19 0.43 1.08 3.52
CA ARG A 19 0.50 0.39 2.22
C ARG A 19 -0.52 0.85 1.18
N LYS A 20 -1.50 1.70 1.53
CA LYS A 20 -2.43 2.34 0.58
C LYS A 20 -2.05 3.76 0.18
N GLY A 21 -0.99 4.36 0.74
CA GLY A 21 -0.56 5.71 0.33
C GLY A 21 -0.87 6.76 1.37
N ARG A 22 -1.53 6.37 2.45
CA ARG A 22 -2.00 7.31 3.44
C ARG A 22 -0.84 7.86 4.26
N GLU A 23 -1.10 9.05 4.81
CA GLU A 23 -0.13 9.76 5.62
C GLU A 23 0.14 8.98 6.93
N GLN A 24 1.41 8.77 7.26
CA GLN A 24 1.80 7.85 8.34
C GLN A 24 1.32 8.35 9.71
N ARG A 25 1.42 9.66 9.98
CA ARG A 25 1.04 10.22 11.28
C ARG A 25 -0.46 10.13 11.50
N ALA A 26 -1.26 10.50 10.50
CA ALA A 26 -2.73 10.46 10.53
C ALA A 26 -3.25 9.03 10.69
N VAL A 27 -2.65 8.05 10.00
CA VAL A 27 -3.03 6.64 10.16
C VAL A 27 -2.58 6.09 11.52
N ALA A 28 -1.40 6.47 12.01
CA ALA A 28 -0.93 6.06 13.32
C ALA A 28 -1.87 6.57 14.43
N GLU A 29 -2.30 7.83 14.35
CA GLU A 29 -3.30 8.41 15.26
C GLU A 29 -4.65 7.66 15.16
N PHE A 30 -5.17 7.46 13.95
CA PHE A 30 -6.41 6.73 13.72
C PHE A 30 -6.38 5.28 14.24
N CYS A 31 -5.24 4.61 14.12
CA CYS A 31 -5.06 3.24 14.59
C CYS A 31 -4.59 3.16 16.05
N GLU A 32 -4.54 4.27 16.78
CA GLU A 32 -4.05 4.35 18.16
C GLU A 32 -2.64 3.75 18.34
N ILE A 33 -1.78 3.94 17.34
CA ILE A 33 -0.37 3.53 17.37
C ILE A 33 0.47 4.69 17.92
N PRO A 34 1.26 4.47 18.98
CA PRO A 34 2.20 5.48 19.46
C PRO A 34 3.20 5.86 18.37
N GLN A 35 3.40 7.17 18.16
CA GLN A 35 4.33 7.68 17.15
C GLN A 35 5.76 7.13 17.33
N SER A 36 6.17 6.88 18.58
CA SER A 36 7.46 6.25 18.92
C SER A 36 7.62 4.83 18.38
N LYS A 37 6.51 4.09 18.19
CA LYS A 37 6.50 2.73 17.67
C LYS A 37 6.40 2.67 16.14
N THR A 38 5.90 3.72 15.48
CA THR A 38 5.64 3.77 14.03
C THR A 38 6.85 3.32 13.20
N ARG A 39 8.04 3.88 13.46
CA ARG A 39 9.26 3.53 12.70
C ARG A 39 9.64 2.05 12.84
N SER A 40 9.56 1.50 14.05
CA SER A 40 9.91 0.11 14.32
C SER A 40 8.89 -0.85 13.70
N ILE A 41 7.60 -0.50 13.72
CA ILE A 41 6.54 -1.28 13.08
C ILE A 41 6.76 -1.33 11.57
N LEU A 42 6.96 -0.18 10.93
CA LEU A 42 7.19 -0.11 9.49
C LEU A 42 8.45 -0.87 9.09
N LYS A 43 9.58 -0.69 9.80
CA LYS A 43 10.82 -1.41 9.50
C LYS A 43 10.66 -2.93 9.55
N ARG A 44 9.88 -3.45 10.51
CA ARG A 44 9.55 -4.89 10.57
C ARG A 44 8.67 -5.31 9.40
N ALA A 45 7.67 -4.51 9.04
CA ALA A 45 6.82 -4.78 7.89
C ALA A 45 7.63 -4.78 6.58
N GLU A 46 8.55 -3.83 6.40
CA GLU A 46 9.48 -3.78 5.26
C GLU A 46 10.33 -5.05 5.16
N THR A 47 10.84 -5.54 6.29
CA THR A 47 11.66 -6.76 6.33
C THR A 47 10.85 -8.01 5.98
N ASN A 48 9.59 -8.07 6.42
CA ASN A 48 8.72 -9.22 6.17
C ASN A 48 8.15 -9.24 4.73
N ASP A 49 7.76 -8.07 4.22
CA ASP A 49 7.05 -7.95 2.94
C ASP A 49 7.99 -7.60 1.77
N GLY A 50 9.23 -7.19 2.04
CA GLY A 50 10.21 -6.76 1.03
C GLY A 50 9.88 -5.43 0.35
N ILE A 51 8.95 -4.65 0.89
CA ILE A 51 8.47 -3.38 0.31
C ILE A 51 8.91 -2.23 1.22
N PRO A 52 9.61 -1.20 0.73
CA PRO A 52 9.95 -0.01 1.51
C PRO A 52 8.68 0.81 1.82
N LEU A 53 8.42 1.08 3.10
CA LEU A 53 7.25 1.80 3.63
C LEU A 53 7.65 3.11 4.34
N GLY A 54 8.94 3.42 4.43
CA GLY A 54 9.51 4.54 5.18
C GLY A 54 9.79 5.83 4.40
N THR A 55 9.79 5.82 3.07
CA THR A 55 10.30 6.94 2.25
C THR A 55 9.21 7.49 1.33
N ASP A 56 9.10 8.81 1.14
CA ASP A 56 8.16 9.40 0.16
C ASP A 56 8.30 8.80 -1.27
N GLN A 57 9.41 8.12 -1.55
CA GLN A 57 9.64 7.24 -2.70
C GLN A 57 8.49 6.27 -2.99
N TRP A 58 7.97 5.52 -2.00
CA TRP A 58 6.92 4.53 -2.25
C TRP A 58 5.57 5.18 -2.56
N ARG A 59 5.36 6.42 -2.08
CA ARG A 59 4.19 7.23 -2.46
C ARG A 59 4.26 7.65 -3.92
N LEU A 60 5.45 8.04 -4.40
CA LEU A 60 5.70 8.38 -5.80
C LEU A 60 5.50 7.17 -6.73
N GLU A 61 6.04 6.00 -6.36
CA GLU A 61 5.87 4.76 -7.11
C GLU A 61 4.39 4.36 -7.22
N ARG A 62 3.63 4.45 -6.12
CA ARG A 62 2.20 4.14 -6.11
C ARG A 62 1.34 5.18 -6.83
N ALA A 63 1.66 6.47 -6.72
CA ALA A 63 1.01 7.50 -7.51
C ALA A 63 1.21 7.24 -9.02
N THR A 64 2.43 6.83 -9.40
CA THR A 64 2.75 6.44 -10.77
C THR A 64 1.96 5.20 -11.21
N VAL A 65 1.93 4.14 -10.41
CA VAL A 65 1.14 2.92 -10.69
C VAL A 65 -0.36 3.20 -10.78
N GLU A 66 -0.92 4.05 -9.91
CA GLU A 66 -2.33 4.44 -9.94
C GLU A 66 -2.67 5.21 -11.21
N VAL A 67 -1.82 6.15 -11.64
CA VAL A 67 -1.96 6.88 -12.90
C VAL A 67 -1.88 5.94 -14.09
N VAL A 68 -0.91 5.02 -14.09
CA VAL A 68 -0.76 3.99 -15.13
C VAL A 68 -1.98 3.06 -15.16
N ARG A 69 -2.47 2.59 -14.01
CA ARG A 69 -3.65 1.73 -13.89
C ARG A 69 -4.92 2.40 -14.42
N ARG A 70 -5.09 3.70 -14.16
CA ARG A 70 -6.21 4.49 -14.71
C ARG A 70 -6.07 4.75 -16.21
N ARG A 71 -4.85 4.78 -16.74
CA ARG A 71 -4.58 4.91 -18.18
C ARG A 71 -4.67 3.60 -18.95
N LEU A 72 -4.45 2.46 -18.29
CA LEU A 72 -4.51 1.12 -18.87
C LEU A 72 -5.85 0.79 -19.59
N PRO A 73 -7.05 1.09 -19.04
CA PRO A 73 -8.31 0.85 -19.76
C PRO A 73 -8.45 1.69 -21.04
N ARG A 74 -7.69 2.79 -21.19
CA ARG A 74 -7.66 3.58 -22.43
C ARG A 74 -6.70 3.03 -23.48
N LEU A 75 -5.73 2.19 -23.08
CA LEU A 75 -4.79 1.51 -23.99
C LEU A 75 -5.38 0.19 -24.50
N LEU A 76 -6.05 -0.58 -23.64
CA LEU A 76 -6.70 -1.84 -24.03
C LEU A 76 -7.85 -1.64 -25.03
N ASN A 77 -8.58 -0.52 -24.94
CA ASN A 77 -9.64 -0.17 -25.92
C ASN A 77 -9.12 0.34 -27.27
N LYS A 78 -7.79 0.50 -27.44
CA LYS A 78 -7.17 1.02 -28.67
C LYS A 78 -6.42 -0.05 -29.47
N ILE A 79 -6.44 -1.30 -29.03
CA ILE A 79 -5.88 -2.40 -29.82
C ILE A 79 -7.01 -2.86 -30.75
N PRO A 80 -6.99 -2.50 -32.06
CA PRO A 80 -7.90 -3.15 -32.99
C PRO A 80 -7.57 -4.64 -33.00
N ASN A 81 -8.58 -5.49 -32.81
CA ASN A 81 -8.53 -6.91 -33.16
C ASN A 81 -8.28 -7.00 -34.67
N ARG A 82 -7.03 -6.90 -35.10
CA ARG A 82 -6.58 -7.44 -36.37
C ARG A 82 -5.97 -8.78 -36.04
N LEU A 83 -6.69 -9.82 -36.39
CA LEU A 83 -6.22 -11.11 -36.89
C LEU A 83 -7.33 -12.13 -36.62
N GLU A 84 -8.44 -12.04 -37.35
CA GLU A 84 -9.20 -13.20 -37.86
C GLU A 84 -10.03 -12.67 -39.03
N ASP A 85 -9.55 -12.89 -40.24
CA ASP A 85 -10.38 -13.30 -41.39
C ASP A 85 -9.42 -13.73 -42.50
N GLN A 86 -9.48 -15.03 -42.78
CA GLN A 86 -8.78 -15.75 -43.84
C GLN A 86 -9.38 -15.42 -45.20
#